data_AF-A0A537WQL4-F1
#
_entry.id   AF-A0A537WQL4-F1
#
_cell.length_a   1.000
_cell.length_b   1.000
_cell.length_c   1.000
_cell.angle_alpha   90.00
_cell.angle_beta   90.00
_cell.angle_gamma   90.00
#
_symmetry.space_group_name_H-M   'P 1'
#
loop_
_entity.id
_entity.type
_entity.pdbx_description
1 polymer ?
#
loop_
_entity_poly.entity_id
_entity_poly.type
_entity_poly.pdbx_seq_one_letter_code
_entity_poly.pdbx_strand_id
1 'polypeptide(L)'
;HRFQSECDSEVIAVYLAEKMSDGYSLEDAMRESLEALDGVFTYICVTGDALGVAKDEMAAKPLVLYEADDIVALASEEIAIRAIVDHEIETWDPYEGEVMVWTR
;
A
#
# COMPACT_ATOMS: atom_id res chain seq x y z
N HIS A 1 -16.65 12.42 -8.76
CA HIS A 1 -16.93 11.13 -8.11
C HIS A 1 -18.01 11.28 -7.04
N ARG A 2 -18.80 10.24 -6.74
CA ARG A 2 -19.80 10.24 -5.64
C ARG A 2 -19.30 9.30 -4.55
N PHE A 3 -18.94 9.86 -3.40
CA PHE A 3 -18.57 9.08 -2.21
C PHE A 3 -19.79 8.28 -1.70
N GLN A 4 -19.56 7.02 -1.36
CA GLN A 4 -20.54 6.05 -0.87
C GLN A 4 -20.49 5.93 0.67
N SER A 5 -19.40 6.38 1.29
CA SER A 5 -19.12 6.27 2.72
C SER A 5 -18.47 7.55 3.28
N GLU A 6 -18.32 7.57 4.60
CA GLU A 6 -17.56 8.60 5.34
C GLU A 6 -16.17 8.08 5.74
N CYS A 7 -15.67 7.04 5.07
CA CYS A 7 -14.38 6.43 5.39
C CYS A 7 -13.25 7.07 4.58
N ASP A 8 -12.18 7.47 5.26
CA ASP A 8 -10.99 8.08 4.65
C ASP A 8 -10.33 7.18 3.57
N SER A 9 -10.44 5.85 3.71
CA SER A 9 -9.94 4.91 2.70
C SER A 9 -10.65 5.06 1.34
N GLU A 10 -11.91 5.51 1.32
CA GLU A 10 -12.59 5.78 0.06
C GLU A 10 -12.00 7.00 -0.65
N VAL A 11 -11.55 8.01 0.10
CA VAL A 11 -10.89 9.19 -0.46
C VAL A 11 -9.61 8.79 -1.19
N ILE A 12 -8.79 7.93 -0.57
CA ILE A 12 -7.57 7.39 -1.20
C ILE A 12 -7.92 6.61 -2.48
N ALA A 13 -8.91 5.72 -2.42
CA ALA A 13 -9.29 4.92 -3.59
C ALA A 13 -9.79 5.77 -4.75
N VAL A 14 -10.61 6.79 -4.47
CA VAL A 14 -11.11 7.73 -5.49
C VAL A 14 -9.97 8.56 -6.08
N TYR A 15 -9.06 9.07 -5.23
CA TYR A 15 -7.90 9.84 -5.66
C TYR A 15 -7.01 9.04 -6.62
N LEU A 16 -6.64 7.80 -6.23
CA LEU A 16 -5.82 6.93 -7.08
C LEU A 16 -6.51 6.62 -8.41
N ALA A 17 -7.81 6.32 -8.37
CA ALA A 17 -8.57 6.05 -9.59
C ALA A 17 -8.64 7.26 -10.54
N GLU A 18 -8.79 8.47 -10.01
CA GLU A 18 -8.77 9.71 -10.80
C GLU A 18 -7.40 9.91 -11.45
N LYS A 19 -6.31 9.81 -10.68
CA LYS A 19 -4.93 9.93 -11.20
C LYS A 19 -4.59 8.91 -12.27
N MET A 20 -4.94 7.65 -12.04
CA MET A 20 -4.73 6.60 -13.04
C MET A 20 -5.58 6.84 -14.30
N SER A 21 -6.78 7.42 -14.18
CA SER A 21 -7.59 7.80 -15.34
C SER A 21 -6.99 8.95 -16.16
N ASP A 22 -6.20 9.80 -15.52
CA ASP A 22 -5.40 10.86 -16.16
C ASP A 22 -4.08 10.35 -16.77
N GLY A 23 -3.84 9.03 -16.70
CA GLY A 23 -2.70 8.37 -17.35
C GLY A 23 -1.49 8.14 -16.45
N TYR A 24 -1.61 8.38 -15.13
CA TYR A 24 -0.55 8.08 -14.17
C TYR A 24 -0.41 6.56 -13.98
N SER A 25 0.81 6.08 -13.73
CA SER A 25 0.99 4.73 -13.22
C SER A 25 0.46 4.63 -11.79
N LEU A 26 0.20 3.41 -11.30
CA LEU A 26 -0.18 3.21 -9.90
C LEU A 26 0.89 3.78 -8.95
N GLU A 27 2.17 3.55 -9.25
CA GLU A 27 3.27 4.05 -8.43
C GLU A 27 3.29 5.58 -8.39
N ASP A 28 3.17 6.26 -9.54
CA ASP A 28 3.17 7.73 -9.60
C ASP A 28 1.97 8.31 -8.84
N ALA A 29 0.79 7.69 -8.99
CA ALA A 29 -0.42 8.11 -8.27
C ALA A 29 -0.26 7.93 -6.75
N MET A 30 0.36 6.84 -6.31
CA MET A 30 0.63 6.59 -4.89
C MET A 30 1.69 7.54 -4.33
N ARG A 31 2.74 7.87 -5.10
CA ARG A 31 3.73 8.88 -4.70
C ARG A 31 3.10 10.26 -4.57
N GLU A 32 2.26 10.67 -5.52
CA GLU A 32 1.55 11.95 -5.42
C GLU A 32 0.58 11.98 -4.24
N SER A 33 -0.01 10.83 -3.87
CA SER A 33 -0.88 10.74 -2.70
C SER A 33 -0.16 11.04 -1.39
N LEU A 34 1.16 10.77 -1.29
CA LEU A 34 1.94 11.09 -0.09
C LEU A 34 2.07 12.60 0.12
N GLU A 35 2.12 13.38 -0.96
CA GLU A 35 2.19 14.84 -0.90
C GLU A 35 0.80 15.47 -0.76
N ALA A 36 -0.23 14.85 -1.34
CA ALA A 36 -1.58 15.41 -1.41
C ALA A 36 -2.44 15.13 -0.18
N LEU A 37 -2.13 14.07 0.59
CA LEU A 37 -2.93 13.63 1.72
C LEU A 37 -2.22 13.95 3.04
N ASP A 38 -2.87 14.76 3.87
CA ASP A 38 -2.41 15.03 5.23
C ASP A 38 -2.91 13.95 6.20
N GLY A 39 -2.01 13.40 7.02
CA GLY A 39 -2.36 12.54 8.14
C GLY A 39 -1.49 11.30 8.28
N VAL A 40 -1.93 10.37 9.14
CA VAL A 40 -1.25 9.10 9.40
C VAL A 40 -1.97 7.97 8.67
N PHE A 41 -1.34 7.39 7.67
CA PHE A 41 -1.90 6.33 6.85
C PHE A 41 -0.84 5.35 6.34
N THR A 42 -1.25 4.09 6.35
CA THR A 42 -0.60 3.04 5.58
C THR A 42 -1.73 2.33 4.85
N TYR A 43 -1.61 2.22 3.53
CA TYR A 43 -2.65 1.59 2.72
C TYR A 43 -2.06 0.69 1.66
N ILE A 44 -2.86 -0.31 1.29
CA ILE A 44 -2.57 -1.25 0.21
C ILE A 44 -3.60 -1.01 -0.89
N CYS A 45 -3.15 -0.93 -2.14
CA CYS A 45 -3.99 -0.81 -3.32
C CYS A 45 -3.74 -2.00 -4.25
N VAL A 46 -4.79 -2.52 -4.87
CA VAL A 46 -4.70 -3.63 -5.84
C VAL A 46 -5.45 -3.23 -7.10
N THR A 47 -4.76 -3.32 -8.23
CA THR A 47 -5.33 -3.16 -9.58
C THR A 47 -5.50 -4.54 -10.23
N GLY A 48 -5.89 -4.57 -11.51
CA GLY A 48 -5.99 -5.84 -12.24
C GLY A 48 -4.64 -6.54 -12.44
N ASP A 49 -3.54 -5.80 -12.31
CA ASP A 49 -2.18 -6.20 -12.72
C ASP A 49 -1.08 -5.80 -11.71
N ALA A 50 -1.40 -5.07 -10.64
CA ALA A 50 -0.43 -4.60 -9.67
C ALA A 50 -0.94 -4.62 -8.23
N LEU A 51 0.00 -4.77 -7.30
CA LEU A 51 -0.15 -4.58 -5.86
C LEU A 51 0.73 -3.41 -5.46
N GLY A 52 0.19 -2.43 -4.76
CA GLY A 52 0.93 -1.27 -4.26
C GLY A 52 0.74 -1.09 -2.76
N VAL A 53 1.79 -0.62 -2.08
CA VAL A 53 1.72 -0.17 -0.68
C VAL A 53 2.36 1.21 -0.55
N ALA A 54 1.72 2.07 0.23
CA ALA A 54 2.23 3.40 0.56
C ALA A 54 2.17 3.62 2.07
N LYS A 55 3.25 4.21 2.61
CA LYS A 55 3.40 4.55 4.02
C LYS A 55 3.68 6.05 4.16
N ASP A 56 2.89 6.73 4.99
CA ASP A 56 3.03 8.16 5.23
C ASP A 56 4.37 8.52 5.91
N GLU A 57 4.72 9.81 5.88
CA GLU A 57 5.97 10.33 6.47
C GLU A 57 6.05 10.19 8.00
N MET A 58 4.93 10.09 8.72
CA MET A 58 4.97 9.85 10.17
C MET A 58 5.23 8.38 10.50
N ALA A 59 5.03 7.47 9.54
CA ALA A 59 5.29 6.04 9.64
C ALA A 59 4.73 5.36 10.91
N ALA A 60 3.68 5.93 11.51
CA ALA A 60 3.21 5.52 12.84
C ALA A 60 2.32 4.27 12.82
N LYS A 61 1.85 3.85 11.64
CA LYS A 61 1.10 2.60 11.46
C LYS A 61 2.07 1.47 11.07
N PRO A 62 2.07 0.34 11.81
CA PRO A 62 2.98 -0.75 11.53
C PRO A 62 2.62 -1.44 10.22
N LEU A 63 3.65 -1.86 9.49
CA LEU A 63 3.55 -2.70 8.33
C LEU A 63 4.68 -3.73 8.40
N VAL A 64 4.38 -4.96 8.03
CA VAL A 64 5.35 -6.04 7.93
C VAL A 64 5.24 -6.58 6.52
N LEU A 65 6.38 -6.59 5.85
CA LEU A 65 6.54 -7.04 4.48
C LEU A 65 7.45 -8.27 4.46
N TYR A 66 7.00 -9.28 3.73
CA TYR A 66 7.79 -10.42 3.34
C TYR A 66 7.76 -10.53 1.81
N GLU A 67 8.94 -10.63 1.21
CA GLU A 67 9.10 -10.74 -0.25
C GLU A 67 10.05 -11.90 -0.55
N ALA A 68 9.59 -12.78 -1.43
CA ALA A 68 10.32 -13.91 -1.98
C ALA A 68 10.09 -13.96 -3.50
N ASP A 69 10.79 -14.87 -4.18
CA ASP A 69 10.77 -14.97 -5.65
C ASP A 69 9.36 -15.19 -6.23
N ASP A 70 8.43 -15.79 -5.47
CA ASP A 70 7.10 -16.18 -5.93
C ASP A 70 5.94 -15.51 -5.16
N ILE A 71 6.23 -14.79 -4.07
CA ILE A 71 5.20 -14.19 -3.22
C ILE A 71 5.65 -12.88 -2.57
N VAL A 72 4.71 -11.93 -2.52
CA VAL A 72 4.78 -10.74 -1.67
C VAL A 72 3.64 -10.83 -0.67
N ALA A 73 3.96 -10.74 0.62
CA ALA A 73 3.01 -10.76 1.71
C ALA A 73 3.15 -9.51 2.58
N LEU A 74 2.01 -8.88 2.88
CA LEU A 74 1.91 -7.66 3.66
C LEU A 74 0.93 -7.88 4.81
N ALA A 75 1.29 -7.48 6.01
CA ALA A 75 0.42 -7.53 7.18
C ALA A 75 0.77 -6.43 8.19
N SER A 76 -0.08 -6.19 9.18
CA SER A 76 0.25 -5.32 10.33
C SER A 76 1.23 -5.98 11.30
N GLU A 77 1.26 -7.31 11.36
CA GLU A 77 2.13 -8.09 12.25
C GLU A 77 2.70 -9.33 11.56
N GLU A 78 3.94 -9.70 11.91
CA GLU A 78 4.65 -10.87 11.36
C GLU A 78 3.90 -12.19 11.58
N ILE A 79 3.17 -12.32 12.69
CA ILE A 79 2.42 -13.54 13.02
C ILE A 79 1.34 -13.87 11.97
N ALA A 80 0.77 -12.85 11.32
CA ALA A 80 -0.21 -13.05 10.26
C ALA A 80 0.41 -13.64 8.99
N ILE A 81 1.66 -13.26 8.68
CA ILE A 81 2.42 -13.82 7.56
C ILE A 81 2.85 -15.25 7.88
N ARG A 82 3.34 -15.51 9.11
CA ARG A 82 3.70 -16.86 9.56
C ARG A 82 2.52 -17.84 9.62
N ALA A 83 1.29 -17.35 9.63
CA ALA A 83 0.11 -18.21 9.55
C ALA A 83 -0.10 -18.82 8.16
N ILE A 84 0.51 -18.24 7.11
CA ILE A 84 0.38 -18.68 5.72
C ILE A 84 1.70 -19.18 5.12
N VAL A 85 2.84 -18.85 5.72
CA VAL A 85 4.17 -19.32 5.32
C VAL A 85 4.68 -20.39 6.30
N ASP A 86 5.07 -21.55 5.79
CA ASP A 86 5.40 -22.77 6.56
C ASP A 86 6.89 -22.91 6.93
N HIS A 87 7.70 -21.90 6.63
CA HIS A 87 9.14 -21.88 6.87
C HIS A 87 9.58 -20.58 7.56
N GLU A 88 10.87 -20.50 7.89
CA GLU A 88 11.45 -19.30 8.50
C GLU A 88 11.50 -18.16 7.48
N ILE A 89 10.95 -17.02 7.86
CA ILE A 89 10.87 -15.82 7.03
C ILE A 89 11.67 -14.69 7.67
N GLU A 90 12.27 -13.85 6.83
CA GLU A 90 12.80 -12.55 7.20
C GLU A 90 11.82 -11.48 6.74
N THR A 91 11.32 -10.68 7.67
CA THR A 91 10.37 -9.60 7.38
C THR A 91 10.91 -8.26 7.79
N TRP A 92 10.41 -7.19 7.17
CA TRP A 92 10.83 -5.82 7.46
C TRP A 92 9.64 -4.85 7.36
N ASP A 93 9.77 -3.69 8.00
CA ASP A 93 8.81 -2.58 7.89
C ASP A 93 9.37 -1.54 6.92
N PRO A 94 8.63 -1.19 5.84
CA PRO A 94 9.02 -0.10 4.96
C PRO A 94 9.29 1.23 5.67
N TYR A 95 10.19 2.01 5.10
CA TYR A 95 10.57 3.32 5.60
C TYR A 95 9.44 4.35 5.46
N GLU A 96 9.59 5.47 6.17
CA GLU A 96 8.70 6.61 6.05
C GLU A 96 8.67 7.16 4.62
N GLY A 97 7.48 7.53 4.13
CA GLY A 97 7.29 8.05 2.78
C GLY A 97 7.54 7.01 1.66
N GLU A 98 7.61 5.73 1.99
CA GLU A 98 7.90 4.70 1.00
C GLU A 98 6.66 4.31 0.18
N VAL A 99 6.87 4.16 -1.13
CA VAL A 99 5.91 3.59 -2.08
C VAL A 99 6.59 2.43 -2.77
N MET A 100 5.95 1.27 -2.73
CA MET A 100 6.40 0.06 -3.42
C MET A 100 5.26 -0.49 -4.26
N VAL A 101 5.57 -0.91 -5.49
CA VAL A 101 4.61 -1.51 -6.41
C VAL A 101 5.19 -2.75 -7.05
N TRP A 102 4.45 -3.84 -6.97
CA TRP A 102 4.73 -5.11 -7.64
C TRP A 102 3.75 -5.31 -8.78
N THR A 103 4.24 -5.71 -9.93
CA THR A 103 3.43 -6.00 -11.13
C THR A 103 3.50 -7.49 -11.44
N ARG A 104 2.44 -8.00 -12.06
CA ARG A 104 2.35 -9.41 -12.49
C ARG A 104 2.95 -9.66 -13.86
#